data_AF-A0A947AFR6-F1
#
_entry.id   AF-A0A947AFR6-F1
#
_cell.length_a   1.000
_cell.length_b   1.000
_cell.length_c   1.000
_cell.angle_alpha   90.00
_cell.angle_beta   90.00
_cell.angle_gamma   90.00
#
_symmetry.space_group_name_H-M   'P 1'
#
loop_
_entity.id
_entity.type
_entity.pdbx_description
1 polymer ?
#
loop_
_entity_poly.entity_id
_entity_poly.type
_entity_poly.pdbx_seq_one_letter_code
_entity_poly.pdbx_strand_id
1 'polypeptide(L)'
;MPVIFCRPHDKGEPVRNKIISTLKSCGIDFEKAHHEVTPSQHEINLKPIDPLGGADRTVLFNFITKRVANDFGYHATFMPKPFDGFNRNAFHIHLSMQDLEGNNLFYDKSADNNFGEFARQFIGGILKYAREFYFIFASTFYYYKSFVVDREGSVI
;
A
#
# COMPACT_ATOMS: atom_id res chain seq x y z
N MET A 1 -5.92 -19.10 5.80
CA MET A 1 -6.91 -18.11 6.31
C MET A 1 -6.15 -16.83 6.62
N PRO A 2 -6.53 -15.66 6.09
CA PRO A 2 -5.88 -14.41 6.46
C PRO A 2 -6.12 -14.14 7.95
N VAL A 3 -5.06 -13.74 8.65
CA VAL A 3 -5.07 -13.51 10.11
C VAL A 3 -5.77 -12.18 10.40
N ILE A 4 -6.93 -12.24 11.06
CA ILE A 4 -7.62 -11.05 11.57
C ILE A 4 -7.11 -10.81 13.00
N PHE A 5 -6.20 -9.85 13.19
CA PHE A 5 -5.80 -9.43 14.52
C PHE A 5 -6.90 -8.53 15.12
N CYS A 6 -7.72 -9.11 16.00
CA CYS A 6 -8.67 -8.35 16.83
C CYS A 6 -7.93 -7.80 18.05
N ARG A 7 -7.95 -6.48 18.26
CA ARG A 7 -7.57 -5.84 19.53
C ARG A 7 -8.83 -5.21 20.13
N PRO A 8 -9.13 -5.39 21.44
CA PRO A 8 -10.35 -4.88 22.09
C PRO A 8 -10.61 -3.36 21.95
N HIS A 9 -9.59 -2.60 21.52
CA HIS A 9 -9.63 -1.15 21.36
C HIS A 9 -9.83 -0.69 19.90
N ASP A 10 -9.79 -1.59 18.92
CA ASP A 10 -9.97 -1.24 17.50
C ASP A 10 -11.44 -1.10 17.13
N LYS A 11 -11.93 0.14 17.17
CA LYS A 11 -13.31 0.49 16.80
C LYS A 11 -13.56 0.53 15.29
N GLY A 12 -12.51 0.49 14.46
CA GLY A 12 -12.63 0.55 13.01
C GLY A 12 -12.85 -0.80 12.34
N GLU A 13 -12.76 -1.90 13.10
CA GLU A 13 -12.92 -3.26 12.59
C GLU A 13 -14.24 -3.50 11.82
N PRO A 14 -15.43 -3.06 12.28
CA PRO A 14 -16.67 -3.29 11.55
C PRO A 14 -16.67 -2.66 10.15
N VAL A 15 -16.12 -1.45 10.03
CA VAL A 15 -15.98 -0.74 8.75
C VAL A 15 -14.99 -1.48 7.85
N ARG A 16 -13.83 -1.86 8.40
CA ARG A 16 -12.77 -2.58 7.68
C ARG A 16 -13.26 -3.94 7.16
N ASN A 17 -13.98 -4.70 7.98
CA ASN A 17 -14.56 -5.97 7.59
C ASN A 17 -15.62 -5.79 6.50
N LYS A 18 -16.42 -4.71 6.56
CA LYS A 18 -17.36 -4.40 5.48
C LYS A 18 -16.63 -4.09 4.17
N ILE A 19 -15.59 -3.26 4.20
CA ILE A 19 -14.74 -2.95 3.03
C ILE A 19 -14.20 -4.25 2.43
N ILE A 20 -13.60 -5.13 3.25
CA ILE A 20 -13.07 -6.43 2.81
C ILE A 20 -14.15 -7.28 2.15
N SER A 21 -15.33 -7.39 2.76
CA SER A 21 -16.43 -8.19 2.20
C SER A 21 -16.91 -7.66 0.85
N THR A 22 -16.97 -6.32 0.70
CA THR A 22 -17.36 -5.68 -0.55
C THR A 22 -16.29 -5.87 -1.63
N LEU A 23 -15.00 -5.71 -1.29
CA LEU A 23 -13.89 -6.00 -2.22
C LEU A 23 -13.93 -7.44 -2.73
N LYS A 24 -14.16 -8.39 -1.81
CA LYS A 24 -14.27 -9.80 -2.16
C LYS A 24 -15.44 -10.08 -3.11
N SER A 25 -16.58 -9.40 -2.92
CA SER A 25 -17.72 -9.50 -3.84
C SER A 25 -17.42 -8.94 -5.24
N CYS A 26 -16.42 -8.06 -5.36
CA CYS A 26 -15.90 -7.54 -6.63
C CYS A 26 -14.73 -8.38 -7.19
N GLY A 27 -14.43 -9.55 -6.61
CA GLY A 27 -13.32 -10.40 -7.06
C GLY A 27 -11.93 -9.90 -6.66
N ILE A 28 -11.84 -8.97 -5.69
CA ILE A 28 -10.57 -8.48 -5.15
C ILE A 28 -10.30 -9.17 -3.81
N ASP A 29 -9.25 -9.99 -3.80
CA ASP A 29 -8.74 -10.62 -2.58
C ASP A 29 -7.71 -9.72 -1.87
N PHE A 30 -7.58 -9.95 -0.56
CA PHE A 30 -6.61 -9.29 0.30
C PHE A 30 -5.68 -10.31 0.98
N GLU A 31 -4.51 -9.85 1.43
CA GLU A 31 -3.52 -10.65 2.17
C GLU A 31 -3.58 -10.38 3.66
N LYS A 32 -3.66 -9.10 4.04
CA LYS A 32 -3.60 -8.64 5.42
C LYS A 32 -4.47 -7.41 5.60
N ALA A 33 -5.06 -7.26 6.78
CA ALA A 33 -5.78 -6.06 7.16
C ALA A 33 -5.61 -5.79 8.65
N HIS A 34 -5.33 -4.55 9.04
CA HIS A 34 -5.15 -4.18 10.44
C HIS A 34 -5.37 -2.68 10.71
N HIS A 35 -5.55 -2.33 11.98
CA HIS A 35 -5.31 -0.97 12.46
C HIS A 35 -3.82 -0.67 12.40
N GLU A 36 -3.47 0.54 11.99
CA GLU A 36 -2.08 0.97 11.85
C GLU A 36 -1.52 1.61 13.13
N VAL A 37 -0.45 2.42 13.07
CA VAL A 37 0.23 2.99 14.23
C VAL A 37 -0.57 4.14 14.84
N THR A 38 -1.22 4.97 14.02
CA THR A 38 -1.91 6.20 14.44
C THR A 38 -3.42 5.96 14.65
N PRO A 39 -4.08 6.71 15.57
CA PRO A 39 -5.53 6.63 15.75
C PRO A 39 -6.31 6.74 14.43
N SER A 40 -7.28 5.83 14.25
CA SER A 40 -8.14 5.78 13.05
C SER A 40 -7.41 5.56 11.72
N GLN A 41 -6.15 5.11 11.76
CA GLN A 41 -5.41 4.69 10.58
C GLN A 41 -5.59 3.18 10.37
N HIS A 42 -5.84 2.78 9.13
CA HIS A 42 -6.13 1.39 8.78
C HIS A 42 -5.44 1.02 7.47
N GLU A 43 -4.97 -0.23 7.39
CA GLU A 43 -4.30 -0.78 6.21
C GLU A 43 -5.03 -2.06 5.76
N ILE A 44 -5.22 -2.20 4.44
CA ILE A 44 -5.68 -3.42 3.79
C ILE A 44 -4.75 -3.67 2.59
N ASN A 45 -3.99 -4.76 2.65
CA ASN A 45 -3.08 -5.15 1.58
C ASN A 45 -3.79 -6.07 0.60
N LEU A 46 -3.82 -5.66 -0.66
CA LEU A 46 -4.45 -6.43 -1.75
C LEU A 46 -3.50 -7.51 -2.25
N LYS A 47 -4.04 -8.62 -2.74
CA LYS A 47 -3.19 -9.64 -3.38
C LYS A 47 -2.51 -9.08 -4.65
N PRO A 48 -1.24 -9.44 -4.90
CA PRO A 48 -0.52 -9.02 -6.09
C PRO A 48 -1.18 -9.58 -7.36
N ILE A 49 -1.03 -8.84 -8.45
CA ILE A 49 -1.51 -9.16 -9.80
C ILE A 49 -0.62 -8.42 -10.81
N ASP A 50 -0.87 -8.58 -12.11
CA ASP A 50 -0.22 -7.80 -13.15
C ASP A 50 -0.38 -6.27 -12.94
N PRO A 51 0.52 -5.45 -13.50
CA PRO A 51 0.55 -4.01 -13.22
C PRO A 51 -0.75 -3.26 -13.57
N LEU A 52 -1.42 -3.63 -14.66
CA LEU A 52 -2.65 -2.96 -15.07
C LEU A 52 -3.80 -3.33 -14.11
N GLY A 53 -3.94 -4.62 -13.82
CA GLY A 53 -4.90 -5.09 -12.82
C GLY A 53 -4.65 -4.48 -11.44
N GLY A 54 -3.39 -4.27 -11.05
CA GLY A 54 -3.03 -3.61 -9.80
C GLY A 54 -3.47 -2.15 -9.75
N ALA A 55 -3.30 -1.41 -10.85
CA ALA A 55 -3.77 -0.03 -10.96
C ALA A 55 -5.29 0.07 -10.86
N ASP A 56 -6.03 -0.77 -11.59
CA ASP A 56 -7.50 -0.81 -11.56
C ASP A 56 -8.03 -1.15 -10.17
N ARG A 57 -7.44 -2.16 -9.53
CA ARG A 57 -7.78 -2.55 -8.15
C ARG A 57 -7.57 -1.41 -7.17
N THR A 58 -6.51 -0.61 -7.34
CA THR A 58 -6.21 0.53 -6.47
C THR A 58 -7.29 1.61 -6.57
N VAL A 59 -7.73 1.94 -7.78
CA VAL A 59 -8.82 2.91 -7.99
C VAL A 59 -10.12 2.42 -7.36
N LEU A 60 -10.48 1.15 -7.62
CA LEU A 60 -11.70 0.57 -7.07
C LEU A 60 -11.66 0.44 -5.54
N PHE A 61 -10.50 0.10 -4.98
CA PHE A 61 -10.27 0.06 -3.54
C PHE A 61 -10.54 1.41 -2.89
N ASN A 62 -10.01 2.51 -3.47
CA ASN A 62 -10.25 3.85 -2.96
C ASN A 62 -11.73 4.22 -2.99
N PHE A 63 -12.43 3.88 -4.08
CA PHE A 63 -13.87 4.15 -4.22
C PHE A 63 -14.69 3.36 -3.19
N ILE A 64 -14.51 2.05 -3.11
CA ILE A 64 -15.23 1.17 -2.18
C ILE A 64 -14.99 1.61 -0.74
N THR A 65 -13.74 1.90 -0.38
CA THR A 65 -13.37 2.35 0.97
C THR A 65 -14.13 3.61 1.36
N LYS A 66 -14.15 4.63 0.49
CA LYS A 66 -14.88 5.88 0.72
C LYS A 66 -16.39 5.64 0.81
N ARG A 67 -16.95 4.83 -0.08
CA ARG A 67 -18.38 4.52 -0.13
C ARG A 67 -18.85 3.81 1.14
N VAL A 68 -18.13 2.78 1.55
CA VAL A 68 -18.45 1.99 2.76
C VAL A 68 -18.24 2.81 4.02
N ALA A 69 -17.17 3.59 4.13
CA ALA A 69 -16.97 4.49 5.26
C ALA A 69 -18.16 5.46 5.40
N ASN A 70 -18.63 6.03 4.29
CA ASN A 70 -19.78 6.92 4.27
C ASN A 70 -21.08 6.23 4.73
N ASP A 71 -21.31 4.96 4.36
CA ASP A 71 -22.47 4.19 4.86
C ASP A 71 -22.45 3.99 6.39
N PHE A 72 -21.27 4.03 7.00
CA PHE A 72 -21.08 3.94 8.45
C PHE A 72 -21.00 5.32 9.13
N GLY A 73 -21.24 6.41 8.39
CA GLY A 73 -21.18 7.78 8.92
C GLY A 73 -19.76 8.33 9.08
N TYR A 74 -18.76 7.74 8.44
CA TYR A 74 -17.36 8.17 8.48
C TYR A 74 -16.90 8.76 7.14
N HIS A 75 -15.83 9.56 7.19
CA HIS A 75 -15.13 10.06 6.00
C HIS A 75 -13.75 9.42 5.88
N ALA A 76 -13.59 8.48 4.94
CA ALA A 76 -12.27 7.92 4.65
C ALA A 76 -11.46 8.85 3.74
N THR A 77 -10.21 9.10 4.13
CA THR A 77 -9.27 9.93 3.36
C THR A 77 -7.98 9.19 3.05
N PHE A 78 -7.52 9.32 1.81
CA PHE A 78 -6.21 8.83 1.34
C PHE A 78 -5.21 9.98 1.20
N MET A 79 -5.55 11.14 1.75
CA MET A 79 -4.65 12.27 1.84
C MET A 79 -3.36 11.81 2.56
N PRO A 80 -2.16 12.15 2.04
CA PRO A 80 -0.91 11.68 2.64
C PRO A 80 -0.74 12.14 4.08
N LYS A 81 -1.15 13.36 4.40
CA LYS A 81 -1.00 13.94 5.74
C LYS A 81 -2.28 14.64 6.19
N PRO A 82 -3.28 13.88 6.70
CA PRO A 82 -4.55 14.47 7.12
C PRO A 82 -4.48 15.15 8.49
N PHE A 83 -3.56 14.71 9.36
CA PHE A 83 -3.39 15.23 10.72
C PHE A 83 -1.93 15.52 11.02
N ASP A 84 -1.67 16.70 11.60
CA ASP A 84 -0.35 17.07 12.10
C ASP A 84 -0.01 16.26 13.36
N GLY A 85 1.28 16.01 13.60
CA GLY A 85 1.75 15.25 14.77
C GLY A 85 1.53 13.72 14.73
N PHE A 86 0.82 13.21 13.72
CA PHE A 86 0.53 11.78 13.53
C PHE A 86 1.23 11.18 12.30
N ASN A 87 1.17 9.85 12.12
CA ASN A 87 1.78 9.20 10.95
C ASN A 87 1.06 9.59 9.65
N ARG A 88 1.76 9.44 8.52
CA ARG A 88 1.23 9.70 7.18
C ARG A 88 0.46 8.48 6.67
N ASN A 89 -0.42 8.70 5.70
CA ASN A 89 -0.88 7.63 4.81
C ASN A 89 0.12 7.47 3.67
N ALA A 90 0.56 6.24 3.43
CA ALA A 90 1.47 5.89 2.35
C ALA A 90 0.83 4.86 1.43
N PHE A 91 1.30 4.81 0.19
CA PHE A 91 0.92 3.79 -0.79
C PHE A 91 2.18 3.05 -1.23
N HIS A 92 2.54 2.00 -0.48
CA HIS A 92 3.68 1.16 -0.82
C HIS A 92 3.30 0.20 -1.95
N ILE A 93 4.19 0.07 -2.94
CA ILE A 93 4.01 -0.82 -4.08
C ILE A 93 5.11 -1.87 -4.03
N HIS A 94 4.70 -3.14 -3.94
CA HIS A 94 5.60 -4.27 -3.99
C HIS A 94 5.72 -4.73 -5.45
N LEU A 95 6.94 -4.73 -6.00
CA LEU A 95 7.21 -5.07 -7.39
C LEU A 95 8.06 -6.34 -7.46
N SER A 96 7.71 -7.23 -8.37
CA SER A 96 8.48 -8.40 -8.77
C SER A 96 8.40 -8.57 -10.28
N MET A 97 9.40 -9.19 -10.89
CA MET A 97 9.38 -9.49 -12.32
C MET A 97 9.55 -10.99 -12.54
N GLN A 98 8.80 -11.51 -13.51
CA GLN A 98 8.89 -12.90 -13.96
C GLN A 98 9.13 -12.90 -15.47
N ASP A 99 9.84 -13.91 -15.96
CA ASP A 99 9.89 -14.19 -17.40
C ASP A 99 8.58 -14.86 -17.87
N LEU A 100 8.51 -15.16 -19.17
CA LEU A 100 7.35 -15.81 -19.79
C LEU A 100 7.13 -17.25 -19.32
N GLU A 101 8.15 -17.86 -18.69
CA GLU A 101 8.10 -19.21 -18.15
C GLU A 101 7.66 -19.21 -16.67
N GLY A 102 7.54 -18.02 -16.06
CA GLY A 102 7.14 -17.83 -14.67
C GLY A 102 8.31 -17.82 -13.67
N ASN A 103 9.55 -17.81 -14.14
CA ASN A 103 10.72 -17.75 -13.26
C ASN A 103 10.88 -16.33 -12.69
N ASN A 104 11.13 -16.23 -11.39
CA ASN A 104 11.33 -14.94 -10.73
C ASN A 104 12.71 -14.36 -11.06
N LEU A 105 12.74 -13.24 -11.79
CA LEU A 105 13.97 -12.58 -12.23
C LEU A 105 14.70 -11.82 -11.12
N PHE A 106 14.08 -11.61 -9.96
CA PHE A 106 14.71 -10.93 -8.83
C PHE A 106 15.41 -11.90 -7.88
N TYR A 107 15.06 -13.17 -7.92
CA TYR A 107 15.55 -14.17 -6.97
C TYR A 107 16.78 -14.89 -7.49
N ASP A 108 17.85 -14.90 -6.70
CA ASP A 108 19.02 -15.73 -6.93
C ASP A 108 19.50 -16.28 -5.59
N LYS A 109 19.41 -17.60 -5.41
CA LYS A 109 19.79 -18.30 -4.18
C LYS A 109 21.28 -18.14 -3.82
N SER A 110 22.13 -17.87 -4.80
CA SER A 110 23.59 -17.75 -4.63
C SER A 110 24.05 -16.32 -4.32
N ALA A 111 23.17 -15.34 -4.51
CA ALA A 111 23.48 -13.93 -4.29
C ALA A 111 23.19 -13.47 -2.85
N ASP A 112 23.89 -12.44 -2.39
CA ASP A 112 23.64 -11.85 -1.07
C ASP A 112 22.18 -11.41 -0.92
N ASN A 113 21.57 -11.74 0.22
CA ASN A 113 20.15 -11.47 0.51
C ASN A 113 19.17 -12.10 -0.52
N ASN A 114 19.62 -13.09 -1.28
CA ASN A 114 18.89 -13.74 -2.37
C ASN A 114 18.47 -12.81 -3.53
N PHE A 115 19.12 -11.65 -3.68
CA PHE A 115 18.84 -10.70 -4.74
C PHE A 115 19.84 -10.85 -5.89
N GLY A 116 19.36 -11.36 -7.03
CA GLY A 116 20.17 -11.49 -8.24
C GLY A 116 20.63 -10.15 -8.81
N GLU A 117 21.55 -10.20 -9.77
CA GLU A 117 22.08 -9.00 -10.43
C GLU A 117 20.96 -8.14 -11.03
N PHE A 118 19.99 -8.77 -11.69
CA PHE A 118 18.85 -8.08 -12.31
C PHE A 118 18.01 -7.28 -11.29
N ALA A 119 17.75 -7.84 -10.10
CA ALA A 119 17.08 -7.10 -9.02
C ALA A 119 17.87 -5.85 -8.60
N ARG A 120 19.19 -5.96 -8.47
CA ARG A 120 20.05 -4.84 -8.06
C ARG A 120 20.10 -3.75 -9.13
N GLN A 121 20.16 -4.13 -10.41
CA GLN A 121 20.09 -3.18 -11.52
C GLN A 121 18.73 -2.47 -11.56
N PHE A 122 17.63 -3.21 -11.35
CA PHE A 122 16.28 -2.65 -11.26
C PHE A 122 16.15 -1.64 -10.11
N ILE A 123 16.59 -2.01 -8.90
CA ILE A 123 16.61 -1.12 -7.73
C ILE A 123 17.51 0.10 -8.01
N GLY A 124 18.68 -0.10 -8.61
CA GLY A 124 19.60 0.98 -8.99
C GLY A 124 18.94 1.99 -9.95
N GLY A 125 18.13 1.51 -10.89
CA GLY A 125 17.32 2.37 -11.76
C GLY A 125 16.30 3.20 -11.00
N ILE A 126 15.54 2.59 -10.09
CA ILE A 126 14.57 3.29 -9.24
C ILE A 126 15.27 4.37 -8.41
N LEU A 127 16.38 4.03 -7.74
CA LEU A 127 17.12 4.97 -6.90
C LEU A 127 17.72 6.12 -7.71
N LYS A 128 18.25 5.84 -8.91
CA LYS A 128 18.82 6.85 -9.79
C LYS A 128 17.80 7.93 -10.20
N TYR A 129 16.56 7.54 -10.46
CA TYR A 129 15.50 8.44 -10.92
C TYR A 129 14.47 8.79 -9.85
N ALA A 130 14.74 8.46 -8.58
CA ALA A 130 13.76 8.61 -7.52
C ALA A 130 13.28 10.08 -7.38
N ARG A 131 14.21 11.03 -7.48
CA ARG A 131 13.93 12.48 -7.38
C ARG A 131 12.97 12.95 -8.47
N GLU A 132 13.20 12.52 -9.70
CA GLU A 132 12.37 12.86 -10.87
C GLU A 132 10.98 12.22 -10.78
N PHE A 133 10.92 10.97 -10.27
CA PHE A 133 9.67 10.24 -10.11
C PHE A 133 8.72 10.84 -9.06
N TYR A 134 9.23 11.60 -8.07
CA TYR A 134 8.38 12.25 -7.06
C TYR A 134 7.34 13.18 -7.66
N PHE A 135 7.58 13.80 -8.82
CA PHE A 135 6.58 14.65 -9.45
C PHE A 135 5.29 13.88 -9.79
N ILE A 136 5.40 12.60 -10.12
CA ILE A 136 4.27 11.72 -10.44
C ILE A 136 3.70 11.09 -9.15
N PHE A 137 4.56 10.51 -8.31
CA PHE A 137 4.13 9.74 -7.13
C PHE A 137 3.74 10.59 -5.91
N ALA A 138 4.30 11.79 -5.80
CA ALA A 138 4.05 12.77 -4.74
C ALA A 138 3.50 14.07 -5.31
N SER A 139 2.47 13.96 -6.15
CA SER A 139 1.95 15.05 -6.98
C SER A 139 1.13 16.12 -6.24
N THR A 140 0.98 16.02 -4.91
CA THR A 140 0.23 17.00 -4.12
C THR A 140 1.08 17.63 -3.04
N PHE A 141 0.78 18.87 -2.69
CA PHE A 141 1.46 19.60 -1.61
C PHE A 141 1.53 18.80 -0.29
N TYR A 142 0.49 18.02 0.02
CA TYR A 142 0.42 17.24 1.25
C TYR A 142 1.37 16.04 1.29
N TYR A 143 1.85 15.56 0.15
CA TYR A 143 2.94 14.57 0.15
C TYR A 143 4.23 15.18 0.69
N TYR A 144 4.56 16.42 0.33
CA TYR A 144 5.77 17.08 0.83
C TYR A 144 5.72 17.35 2.34
N LYS A 145 4.53 17.64 2.88
CA LYS A 145 4.31 17.67 4.34
C LYS A 145 4.46 16.32 5.03
N SER A 146 4.38 15.22 4.28
CA SER A 146 4.44 13.87 4.81
C SER A 146 5.87 13.32 4.96
N PHE A 147 6.85 13.93 4.26
CA PHE A 147 8.26 13.57 4.37
C PHE A 147 8.89 14.18 5.62
N VAL A 148 8.61 13.56 6.75
CA VAL A 148 9.18 13.92 8.06
C VAL A 148 10.02 12.75 8.54
N VAL A 149 11.26 13.04 8.95
CA VAL A 149 12.18 12.06 9.55
C VAL A 149 11.52 11.46 10.81
N ASP A 150 11.82 10.19 11.11
CA ASP A 150 11.28 9.44 12.26
C ASP A 150 9.76 9.14 12.25
N ARG A 151 9.13 9.16 11.07
CA ARG A 151 7.71 8.80 10.87
C ARG A 151 7.50 7.75 9.77
N GLU A 152 8.44 6.80 9.69
CA GLU A 152 8.47 5.70 8.71
C GLU A 152 8.39 6.17 7.25
N GLY A 153 8.83 7.42 7.00
CA GLY A 153 8.86 8.09 5.71
C GLY A 153 10.09 7.73 4.92
N SER A 154 9.92 7.35 3.64
CA SER A 154 11.02 7.37 2.69
C SER A 154 11.43 8.82 2.48
N VAL A 155 12.56 9.20 3.07
CA VAL A 155 13.22 10.49 2.85
C VAL A 155 14.41 10.20 1.94
N ILE A 156 14.39 10.75 0.72
CA ILE A 156 15.45 10.63 -0.28
C ILE A 156 16.16 11.97 -0.42
#